data_AF-V5I6G1-F1
#
_entry.id   AF-V5I6G1-F1
#
_cell.length_a   1.000
_cell.length_b   1.000
_cell.length_c   1.000
_cell.angle_alpha   90.00
_cell.angle_beta   90.00
_cell.angle_gamma   90.00
#
_symmetry.space_group_name_H-M   'P 1'
#
loop_
_entity.id
_entity.type
_entity.pdbx_description
1 polymer ?
#
loop_
_entity_poly.entity_id
_entity_poly.type
_entity_poly.pdbx_seq_one_letter_code
_entity_poly.pdbx_strand_id
1 'polypeptide(L)'
;RIELLQLLFPDEYPSEWNYDGNVQDYLTKLGTYKLEDLVKEPDRLKLETNSIQEQIQELAVTNYKTFIETAECSRELFKQFNTIENKLDILIDKIPKFEEECKIFAEKSSDINDLRKLTSLTL
;
A
#
# COMPACT_ATOMS: atom_id res chain seq x y z
N ARG A 1 9.85 -18.41 32.19
CA ARG A 1 10.18 -17.93 30.82
C ARG A 1 10.51 -16.43 30.84
N ILE A 2 9.65 -15.57 31.41
CA ILE A 2 9.94 -14.14 31.66
C ILE A 2 11.18 -13.96 32.56
N GLU A 3 11.30 -14.75 33.65
CA GLU A 3 12.47 -14.73 34.54
C GLU A 3 13.78 -15.13 33.83
N LEU A 4 13.72 -15.99 32.81
CA LEU A 4 14.88 -16.39 32.02
C LEU A 4 15.32 -15.25 31.08
N LEU A 5 14.37 -14.55 30.46
CA LEU A 5 14.67 -13.37 29.65
C LEU A 5 15.27 -12.24 30.49
N GLN A 6 14.74 -12.01 31.69
CA GLN A 6 15.31 -11.06 32.66
C GLN A 6 16.71 -11.46 33.13
N LEU A 7 16.99 -12.76 33.23
CA LEU A 7 18.31 -13.27 33.59
C LEU A 7 19.32 -13.16 32.44
N LEU A 8 18.89 -13.43 31.20
CA LEU A 8 19.75 -13.41 30.01
C LEU A 8 19.99 -11.99 29.47
N PHE A 9 19.02 -11.10 29.64
CA PHE A 9 19.05 -9.72 29.16
C PHE A 9 18.74 -8.76 30.33
N PRO A 10 19.70 -8.55 31.24
CA PRO A 10 19.49 -7.73 32.43
C PRO A 10 19.39 -6.23 32.12
N ASP A 11 19.95 -5.76 31.00
CA ASP A 11 20.03 -4.33 30.68
C ASP A 11 18.76 -3.78 29.99
N GLU A 12 18.03 -4.62 29.24
CA GLU A 12 16.64 -4.46 28.77
C GLU A 12 16.40 -5.46 27.62
N TYR A 13 15.15 -5.85 27.41
CA TYR A 13 14.72 -6.57 26.21
C TYR A 13 13.33 -6.11 25.76
N PRO A 14 12.98 -6.25 24.46
CA PRO A 14 11.68 -5.84 23.95
C PRO A 14 10.53 -6.55 24.68
N SER A 15 9.59 -5.79 25.22
CA SER A 15 8.47 -6.32 26.01
C SER A 15 7.57 -7.28 25.22
N GLU A 16 7.56 -7.14 23.90
CA GLU A 16 6.85 -7.94 22.91
C GLU A 16 7.29 -9.40 22.96
N TRP A 17 8.56 -9.68 23.29
CA TRP A 17 9.10 -11.04 23.39
C TRP A 17 8.46 -11.87 24.50
N ASN A 18 7.86 -11.22 25.50
CA ASN A 18 7.12 -11.92 26.55
C ASN A 18 5.85 -12.61 26.01
N TYR A 19 5.31 -12.11 24.89
CA TYR A 19 4.05 -12.57 24.30
C TYR A 19 4.22 -13.19 22.90
N ASP A 20 5.39 -13.06 22.29
CA ASP A 20 5.69 -13.66 20.98
C ASP A 20 5.81 -15.19 21.09
N GLY A 21 4.88 -15.91 20.45
CA GLY A 21 4.84 -17.37 20.45
C GLY A 21 6.11 -18.03 19.93
N ASN A 22 6.75 -17.46 18.91
CA ASN A 22 7.98 -18.03 18.33
C ASN A 22 9.14 -17.91 19.31
N VAL A 23 9.25 -16.78 20.00
CA VAL A 23 10.28 -16.57 21.04
C VAL A 23 10.04 -17.52 22.20
N GLN A 24 8.80 -17.68 22.65
CA GLN A 24 8.47 -18.57 23.76
C GLN A 24 8.73 -20.05 23.42
N ASP A 25 8.46 -20.48 22.19
CA ASP A 25 8.74 -21.83 21.72
C ASP A 25 10.24 -22.09 21.60
N TYR A 26 11.00 -21.11 21.09
CA TYR A 26 12.44 -21.21 20.99
C TYR A 26 13.13 -21.25 22.36
N LEU A 27 12.70 -20.43 23.32
CA LEU A 27 13.20 -20.49 24.70
C LEU A 27 12.91 -21.84 25.36
N THR A 28 11.76 -22.45 25.05
CA THR A 28 11.41 -23.80 25.52
C THR A 28 12.36 -24.84 24.94
N LYS A 29 12.63 -24.74 23.64
CA LYS A 29 13.59 -25.60 22.94
C LYS A 29 15.00 -25.47 23.53
N LEU A 30 15.47 -24.24 23.78
CA LEU A 30 16.75 -23.99 24.44
C LEU A 30 16.83 -24.62 25.83
N GLY A 31 15.73 -24.58 26.60
CA GLY A 31 15.64 -25.23 27.91
C GLY A 31 15.73 -26.75 27.87
N THR A 32 15.55 -27.38 26.70
CA THR A 32 15.71 -28.83 26.51
C THR A 32 17.09 -29.25 26.03
N TYR A 33 17.96 -28.28 25.67
CA TYR A 33 19.29 -28.56 25.14
C TYR A 33 20.24 -29.00 26.26
N LYS A 34 21.17 -29.89 25.91
CA LYS A 34 22.32 -30.17 26.75
C LYS A 34 23.34 -29.03 26.62
N LEU A 35 24.23 -28.91 27.60
CA LEU A 35 25.28 -27.89 27.60
C LEU A 35 26.11 -27.91 26.31
N GLU A 36 26.43 -29.10 25.80
CA GLU A 36 27.18 -29.28 24.55
C GLU A 36 26.47 -28.73 23.31
N ASP A 37 25.14 -28.78 23.28
CA ASP A 37 24.32 -28.25 22.19
C ASP A 37 24.14 -26.74 22.35
N LEU A 38 23.94 -26.27 23.58
CA LEU A 38 23.78 -24.85 23.89
C LEU A 38 25.04 -24.04 23.55
N VAL A 39 26.23 -24.62 23.75
CA VAL A 39 27.51 -23.98 23.37
C VAL A 39 27.64 -23.81 21.85
N LYS A 40 27.07 -24.72 21.05
CA LYS A 40 27.13 -24.65 19.57
C LYS A 40 26.03 -23.78 18.97
N GLU A 41 24.98 -23.51 19.72
CA GLU A 41 23.80 -22.78 19.25
C GLU A 41 24.12 -21.37 18.71
N PRO A 42 24.99 -20.55 19.33
CA PRO A 42 25.36 -19.25 18.77
C PRO A 42 26.00 -19.34 17.38
N ASP A 43 26.89 -20.31 17.18
CA ASP A 43 27.54 -20.50 15.89
C ASP A 43 26.58 -21.05 14.84
N ARG A 44 25.65 -21.94 15.24
CA ARG A 44 24.55 -22.41 14.40
C ARG A 44 23.69 -21.23 13.92
N LEU A 45 23.28 -20.34 14.83
CA LEU A 45 22.49 -19.15 14.50
C LEU A 45 23.24 -18.19 13.58
N LYS A 46 24.54 -17.99 13.79
CA LYS A 46 25.36 -17.15 12.89
C LYS A 46 25.43 -17.73 11.49
N LEU A 47 25.67 -19.04 11.35
CA LEU A 47 25.69 -19.72 10.06
C LEU A 47 24.34 -19.63 9.35
N GLU A 48 23.25 -19.86 10.08
CA GLU A 48 21.88 -19.73 9.56
C GLU A 48 21.60 -18.29 9.10
N THR A 49 21.98 -17.29 9.90
CA THR A 49 21.84 -15.87 9.55
C THR A 49 22.60 -15.52 8.27
N ASN A 50 23.86 -15.95 8.16
CA ASN A 50 24.68 -15.71 6.97
C ASN A 50 24.07 -16.39 5.73
N SER A 51 23.60 -17.63 5.86
CA SER A 51 22.97 -18.35 4.75
C SER A 51 21.68 -17.68 4.28
N ILE A 52 20.82 -17.24 5.20
CA ILE A 52 19.61 -16.49 4.87
C ILE A 52 19.98 -15.18 4.18
N GLN A 53 21.01 -14.48 4.65
CA GLN A 53 21.49 -13.25 4.03
C GLN A 53 21.97 -13.49 2.60
N GLU A 54 22.77 -14.53 2.36
CA GLU A 54 23.24 -14.91 1.02
C GLU A 54 22.05 -15.25 0.09
N GLN A 55 21.08 -16.03 0.58
CA GLN A 55 19.87 -16.36 -0.18
C GLN A 55 19.04 -15.11 -0.52
N ILE A 56 18.90 -14.17 0.42
CA ILE A 56 18.21 -12.90 0.18
C ILE A 56 18.95 -12.08 -0.89
N GLN A 57 20.27 -12.02 -0.82
CA GLN A 57 21.09 -11.32 -1.81
C GLN A 57 20.96 -11.97 -3.19
N GLU A 58 21.07 -13.29 -3.28
CA GLU A 58 20.91 -14.02 -4.53
C GLU A 58 19.51 -13.83 -5.12
N LEU A 59 18.46 -13.88 -4.30
CA LEU A 59 17.09 -13.63 -4.73
C LEU A 59 16.92 -12.20 -5.25
N ALA A 60 17.47 -11.22 -4.52
CA ALA A 60 17.43 -9.82 -4.89
C ALA A 60 18.17 -9.54 -6.20
N VAL A 61 19.35 -10.15 -6.40
CA VAL A 61 20.14 -10.03 -7.64
C VAL A 61 19.45 -10.71 -8.81
N THR A 62 19.01 -11.96 -8.63
CA THR A 62 18.37 -12.75 -9.68
C THR A 62 17.07 -12.12 -10.16
N ASN A 63 16.28 -11.57 -9.24
CA ASN A 63 14.98 -10.97 -9.55
C ASN A 63 15.03 -9.44 -9.61
N TYR A 64 16.22 -8.83 -9.60
CA TYR A 64 16.37 -7.37 -9.55
C TYR A 64 15.57 -6.68 -10.64
N LYS A 65 15.66 -7.19 -11.87
CA LYS A 65 14.90 -6.67 -13.02
C LYS A 65 13.39 -6.73 -12.77
N THR A 66 12.87 -7.85 -12.29
CA THR A 66 11.45 -8.04 -12.00
C THR A 66 10.98 -7.12 -10.87
N PHE A 67 11.78 -6.92 -9.81
CA PHE A 67 11.45 -5.99 -8.73
C PHE A 67 11.36 -4.55 -9.23
N ILE A 68 12.32 -4.10 -10.04
CA ILE A 68 12.30 -2.76 -10.63
C ILE A 68 11.10 -2.60 -11.55
N GLU A 69 10.88 -3.52 -12.48
CA GLU A 69 9.76 -3.47 -13.43
C GLU A 69 8.41 -3.48 -12.71
N THR A 70 8.26 -4.29 -11.66
CA THR A 70 7.02 -4.35 -10.87
C THR A 70 6.79 -3.05 -10.10
N ALA A 71 7.83 -2.49 -9.48
CA ALA A 71 7.74 -1.23 -8.76
C ALA A 71 7.43 -0.05 -9.71
N GLU A 72 8.02 -0.04 -10.90
CA GLU A 72 7.74 0.96 -11.93
C GLU A 72 6.32 0.83 -12.48
N CYS A 73 5.88 -0.38 -12.81
CA CYS A 73 4.52 -0.66 -13.25
C CYS A 73 3.50 -0.24 -12.18
N SER A 74 3.74 -0.61 -10.91
CA SER A 74 2.89 -0.20 -9.79
C SER A 74 2.81 1.33 -9.65
N ARG A 75 3.95 2.03 -9.77
CA ARG A 75 4.00 3.49 -9.72
C ARG A 75 3.24 4.13 -10.89
N GLU A 76 3.37 3.57 -12.09
CA GLU A 76 2.66 4.07 -13.27
C GLU A 76 1.16 3.84 -13.16
N LEU A 77 0.73 2.66 -12.71
CA LEU A 77 -0.68 2.38 -12.41
C LEU A 77 -1.25 3.39 -11.40
N PHE A 78 -0.52 3.68 -10.32
CA PHE A 78 -0.94 4.68 -9.34
C PHE A 78 -1.11 6.08 -9.94
N LYS A 79 -0.19 6.52 -10.80
CA LYS A 79 -0.32 7.80 -11.52
C LYS A 79 -1.53 7.83 -12.45
N GLN A 80 -1.80 6.72 -13.14
CA GLN A 80 -2.96 6.60 -14.02
C GLN A 80 -4.27 6.66 -13.23
N PHE A 81 -4.35 5.99 -12.08
CA PHE A 81 -5.51 6.10 -11.19
C PHE A 81 -5.76 7.54 -10.74
N ASN A 82 -4.72 8.25 -10.29
CA ASN A 82 -4.86 9.66 -9.92
C ASN A 82 -5.29 10.54 -11.11
N THR A 83 -4.84 10.22 -12.32
CA THR A 83 -5.26 10.95 -13.53
C THR A 83 -6.73 10.69 -13.85
N ILE A 84 -7.20 9.46 -13.68
CA ILE A 84 -8.61 9.10 -13.87
C ILE A 84 -9.48 9.81 -12.84
N GLU A 85 -9.09 9.79 -11.57
CA GLU A 85 -9.77 10.49 -10.47
C GLU A 85 -9.94 11.98 -10.79
N ASN A 86 -8.85 12.68 -11.13
CA ASN A 86 -8.93 14.09 -11.53
C ASN A 86 -9.86 14.34 -12.73
N LYS A 87 -9.86 13.44 -13.74
CA LYS A 87 -10.78 13.56 -14.88
C LYS A 87 -12.23 13.38 -14.48
N LEU A 88 -12.51 12.46 -13.56
CA LEU A 88 -13.85 12.23 -13.02
C LEU A 88 -14.32 13.45 -12.22
N ASP A 89 -13.46 14.03 -11.40
CA ASP A 89 -13.78 15.27 -10.66
C ASP A 89 -14.13 16.42 -11.61
N ILE A 90 -13.35 16.58 -12.69
CA ILE A 90 -13.64 17.58 -13.73
C ILE A 90 -15.00 17.31 -14.39
N LEU A 91 -15.34 16.05 -14.67
CA LEU A 91 -16.64 15.72 -15.27
C LEU A 91 -17.79 16.01 -14.30
N ILE A 92 -17.63 15.67 -13.03
CA ILE A 92 -18.61 15.97 -11.97
C ILE A 92 -18.84 17.48 -11.86
N ASP A 93 -17.79 18.30 -11.96
CA ASP A 93 -17.92 19.77 -11.94
C ASP A 93 -18.53 20.35 -13.24
N LYS A 94 -18.15 19.82 -14.40
CA LYS A 94 -18.50 20.41 -15.70
C LYS A 94 -19.85 19.99 -16.26
N ILE A 95 -20.29 18.76 -16.01
CA ILE A 95 -21.57 18.25 -16.56
C ILE A 95 -22.77 19.09 -16.10
N PRO A 96 -22.92 19.45 -14.81
CA PRO A 96 -24.04 20.27 -14.36
C PRO A 96 -24.04 21.68 -14.99
N LYS A 97 -22.85 22.28 -15.15
CA LYS A 97 -22.71 23.59 -15.81
C LYS A 97 -23.12 23.51 -17.27
N PHE A 98 -22.72 22.44 -17.96
CA PHE A 98 -23.12 22.21 -19.34
C PHE A 98 -24.64 21.99 -19.47
N GLU A 99 -25.25 21.23 -18.55
CA GLU A 99 -26.70 21.05 -18.51
C GLU A 99 -27.44 22.38 -18.35
N GLU A 100 -26.95 23.26 -17.47
CA GLU A 100 -27.55 24.57 -17.24
C GLU A 100 -27.48 25.47 -18.48
N GLU A 101 -26.31 25.55 -19.13
CA GLU A 101 -26.17 26.29 -20.39
C GLU A 101 -27.08 25.75 -21.49
N CYS A 102 -27.28 24.43 -21.56
CA CYS A 102 -28.25 23.83 -22.48
C CYS A 102 -29.69 24.25 -22.18
N LYS A 103 -30.10 24.34 -20.91
CA LYS A 103 -31.43 24.83 -20.51
C LYS A 103 -31.62 26.30 -20.91
N ILE A 104 -30.64 27.15 -20.58
CA ILE A 104 -30.65 28.58 -20.95
C ILE A 104 -30.75 28.74 -22.47
N PHE A 105 -30.00 27.94 -23.23
CA PHE A 105 -30.06 27.97 -24.69
C PHE A 105 -31.44 27.58 -25.24
N ALA A 106 -32.05 26.53 -24.68
CA ALA A 106 -33.38 26.07 -25.08
C ALA A 106 -34.44 27.13 -24.79
N GLU A 107 -34.39 27.76 -23.62
CA GLU A 107 -35.32 28.81 -23.18
C GLU A 107 -35.23 30.04 -24.11
N LYS A 108 -34.01 30.56 -24.33
CA LYS A 108 -33.78 31.68 -25.27
C LYS A 108 -34.23 31.37 -26.69
N SER A 109 -34.04 30.14 -27.14
CA SER A 109 -34.48 29.71 -28.48
C SER A 109 -36.01 29.69 -28.59
N SER A 110 -36.70 29.29 -27.52
CA SER A 110 -38.17 29.36 -27.45
C SER A 110 -38.66 30.81 -27.48
N ASP A 111 -38.07 31.69 -26.67
CA ASP A 111 -38.44 33.11 -26.62
C ASP A 111 -38.32 33.78 -28.00
N ILE A 112 -37.22 33.52 -28.72
CA ILE A 112 -37.02 34.02 -30.09
C ILE A 112 -38.10 33.50 -31.04
N ASN A 113 -38.47 32.23 -30.91
CA ASN A 113 -39.50 31.62 -31.75
C ASN A 113 -40.89 32.23 -31.48
N ASP A 114 -41.21 32.50 -30.21
CA ASP A 114 -42.49 33.10 -29.82
C ASP A 114 -42.56 34.59 -30.21
N LEU A 115 -41.46 35.34 -30.06
CA LEU A 115 -41.32 36.70 -30.62
C LEU A 115 -41.54 36.72 -32.14
N ARG A 116 -40.98 35.75 -32.89
CA ARG A 116 -41.19 35.63 -34.34
C ARG A 116 -42.65 35.39 -34.69
N LYS A 117 -43.34 34.49 -33.98
CA LYS A 117 -44.77 34.22 -34.20
C LYS A 117 -45.62 35.47 -33.93
N LEU A 118 -45.37 36.17 -32.83
CA LEU A 118 -46.07 37.41 -32.49
C LEU A 118 -45.84 38.49 -33.55
N THR A 119 -44.61 38.66 -34.00
CA THR A 119 -44.28 39.63 -35.06
C THR A 119 -44.97 39.28 -36.38
N SER A 120 -45.06 37.99 -36.73
CA SER A 120 -45.78 37.53 -37.93
C SER A 120 -47.31 37.71 -37.84
N LEU A 121 -47.89 37.82 -36.64
CA LEU A 121 -49.33 38.03 -36.46
C LEU A 121 -49.72 39.51 -36.41
N THR A 122 -48.74 40.39 -36.25
CA THR A 122 -48.94 41.84 -36.09
C THR A 122 -48.65 42.62 -37.38
N LEU A 123 -47.92 42.00 -38.33
CA LEU A 123 -47.61 42.54 -39.66
C LEU A 123 -48.55 41.96 -40.71
#